data_AF-A0A965EDG0-F1
#
_entry.id   AF-A0A965EDG0-F1
#
_cell.length_a   1.000
_cell.length_b   1.000
_cell.length_c   1.000
_cell.angle_alpha   90.00
_cell.angle_beta   90.00
_cell.angle_gamma   90.00
#
_symmetry.space_group_name_H-M   'P 1'
#
loop_
_entity.id
_entity.type
_entity.pdbx_description
1 polymer ?
#
loop_
_entity_poly.entity_id
_entity_poly.type
_entity_poly.pdbx_seq_one_letter_code
_entity_poly.pdbx_strand_id
1 'polypeptide(L)'
;TVVSGRVLLNERIREALLRHLEKDLGPMALPNIPPEPAPFTIVEYFTDPSISGFHDPRHHAVSLAFVVPVSGDCQPSQQALDLGWYTPAQATSSEMRSEMTGGHDRLVRLALASVGVLP
;
A
#
# COMPACT_ATOMS: atom_id res chain seq x y z
N THR A 1 -1.05 -4.73 -6.62
CA THR A 1 -1.53 -4.72 -5.21
C THR A 1 -0.72 -3.70 -4.43
N VAL A 2 -1.03 -3.40 -3.17
CA VAL A 2 -0.22 -2.48 -2.33
C VAL A 2 0.66 -3.27 -1.34
N VAL A 3 1.82 -2.71 -0.97
CA VAL A 3 2.64 -3.25 0.14
C VAL A 3 1.84 -3.09 1.43
N SER A 4 1.63 -4.18 2.16
CA SER A 4 0.78 -4.18 3.35
C SER A 4 1.22 -5.24 4.36
N GLY A 5 0.89 -4.99 5.63
CA GLY A 5 1.09 -5.97 6.68
C GLY A 5 0.95 -5.40 8.07
N ARG A 6 1.16 -6.24 9.08
CA ARG A 6 0.98 -5.88 10.49
C ARG A 6 2.20 -5.14 11.05
N VAL A 7 1.93 -4.21 11.95
CA VAL A 7 2.92 -3.69 12.90
C VAL A 7 3.02 -4.71 14.04
N LEU A 8 4.24 -5.11 14.39
CA LEU A 8 4.50 -6.08 15.45
C LEU A 8 4.48 -5.43 16.83
N LEU A 9 4.36 -6.27 17.86
CA LEU A 9 4.50 -5.80 19.24
C LEU A 9 5.89 -5.19 19.46
N ASN A 10 5.93 -3.99 20.07
CA ASN A 10 7.16 -3.21 20.30
C ASN A 10 7.89 -2.76 19.03
N GLU A 11 7.19 -2.69 17.90
CA GLU A 11 7.73 -2.17 16.63
C GLU A 11 7.19 -0.76 16.35
N ARG A 12 8.04 0.16 15.91
CA ARG A 12 7.58 1.48 15.45
C ARG A 12 6.95 1.36 14.06
N ILE A 13 5.93 2.16 13.76
CA ILE A 13 5.29 2.18 12.43
C ILE A 13 6.31 2.35 11.30
N ARG A 14 7.28 3.25 11.47
CA ARG A 14 8.36 3.47 10.49
C ARG A 14 9.25 2.24 10.25
N GLU A 15 9.46 1.42 11.27
CA GLU A 15 10.21 0.16 11.16
C GLU A 15 9.38 -0.90 10.46
N ALA A 16 8.08 -0.95 10.76
CA ALA A 16 7.15 -1.81 10.04
C ALA A 16 7.09 -1.46 8.54
N LEU A 17 7.07 -0.16 8.20
CA LEU A 17 7.15 0.30 6.80
C LEU A 17 8.43 -0.20 6.14
N LEU A 18 9.60 0.02 6.75
CA LEU A 18 10.88 -0.47 6.23
C LEU A 18 10.87 -1.98 6.03
N ARG A 19 10.46 -2.73 7.05
CA ARG A 19 10.44 -4.19 7.02
C ARG A 19 9.51 -4.73 5.93
N HIS A 20 8.31 -4.17 5.76
CA HIS A 20 7.39 -4.62 4.72
C HIS A 20 7.83 -4.20 3.32
N LEU A 21 8.41 -3.01 3.15
CA LEU A 21 8.98 -2.56 1.88
C LEU A 21 10.17 -3.43 1.47
N GLU A 22 11.11 -3.71 2.38
CA GLU A 22 12.23 -4.61 2.12
C GLU A 22 11.74 -6.04 1.83
N LYS A 23 10.73 -6.51 2.57
CA LYS A 23 10.14 -7.84 2.38
C LYS A 23 9.51 -8.00 1.00
N ASP A 24 8.88 -6.97 0.43
CA ASP A 24 8.09 -7.07 -0.80
C ASP A 24 8.80 -6.48 -2.05
N LEU A 25 9.76 -5.56 -1.86
CA LEU A 25 10.50 -4.87 -2.92
C LEU A 25 12.00 -5.20 -2.94
N GLY A 26 12.51 -5.90 -1.93
CA GLY A 26 13.92 -6.24 -1.79
C GLY A 26 14.77 -5.18 -1.06
N PRO A 27 15.99 -5.54 -0.64
CA PRO A 27 16.85 -4.69 0.20
C PRO A 27 17.42 -3.47 -0.53
N MET A 28 17.42 -3.50 -1.87
CA MET A 28 17.94 -2.42 -2.70
C MET A 28 16.86 -1.43 -3.15
N ALA A 29 15.63 -1.52 -2.63
CA ALA A 29 14.55 -0.59 -3.00
C ALA A 29 14.81 0.86 -2.55
N LEU A 30 15.66 1.08 -1.53
CA LEU A 30 16.00 2.39 -0.97
C LEU A 30 14.75 3.26 -0.67
N PRO A 31 13.85 2.81 0.23
CA PRO A 31 12.63 3.54 0.55
C PRO A 31 12.91 4.82 1.34
N ASN A 32 12.32 5.92 0.89
CA ASN A 32 12.35 7.20 1.59
C ASN A 32 11.13 7.33 2.52
N ILE A 33 11.27 6.82 3.75
CA ILE A 33 10.19 6.85 4.74
C ILE A 33 9.85 8.29 5.11
N PRO A 34 8.57 8.72 5.01
CA PRO A 34 8.15 10.05 5.41
C PRO A 34 8.60 10.38 6.85
N PRO A 35 9.17 11.57 7.09
CA PRO A 35 9.56 11.99 8.44
C PRO A 35 8.32 12.30 9.31
N GLU A 36 7.23 12.72 8.67
CA GLU A 36 5.94 12.97 9.31
C GLU A 36 5.25 11.63 9.62
N PRO A 37 4.88 11.35 10.89
CA PRO A 37 4.21 10.11 11.25
C PRO A 37 2.75 10.04 10.77
N ALA A 38 2.13 11.17 10.40
CA ALA A 38 0.76 11.19 9.93
C ALA A 38 0.61 10.45 8.58
N PRO A 39 -0.29 9.46 8.48
CA PRO A 39 -0.61 8.82 7.21
C PRO A 39 -1.43 9.76 6.31
N PHE A 40 -1.46 9.50 5.01
CA PHE A 40 -2.36 10.26 4.12
C PHE A 40 -3.83 9.87 4.31
N THR A 41 -4.08 8.65 4.79
CA THR A 41 -5.40 8.19 5.22
C THR A 41 -5.27 7.04 6.21
N ILE A 42 -6.31 6.85 7.01
CA ILE A 42 -6.55 5.61 7.75
C ILE A 42 -7.50 4.76 6.92
N VAL A 43 -7.23 3.46 6.83
CA VAL A 43 -8.08 2.49 6.13
C VAL A 43 -8.56 1.45 7.11
N GLU A 44 -9.87 1.34 7.25
CA GLU A 44 -10.53 0.37 8.14
C GLU A 44 -11.08 -0.78 7.30
N TYR A 45 -10.35 -1.89 7.28
CA TYR A 45 -10.75 -3.13 6.63
C TYR A 45 -11.68 -3.91 7.54
N PHE A 46 -12.95 -3.99 7.21
CA PHE A 46 -13.92 -4.77 7.98
C PHE A 46 -14.04 -6.20 7.44
N THR A 47 -14.53 -7.11 8.27
CA THR A 47 -14.94 -8.46 7.84
C THR A 47 -16.30 -8.46 7.14
N ASP A 48 -17.10 -7.40 7.34
CA ASP A 48 -18.34 -7.17 6.60
C ASP A 48 -18.05 -6.23 5.42
N PRO A 49 -18.22 -6.68 4.17
CA PRO A 49 -17.91 -5.88 2.99
C PRO A 49 -18.81 -4.67 2.79
N SER A 50 -19.94 -4.56 3.49
CA SER A 50 -20.90 -3.47 3.33
C SER A 50 -20.56 -2.19 4.09
N ILE A 51 -19.58 -2.22 5.01
CA ILE A 51 -19.35 -1.12 5.97
C ILE A 51 -18.56 0.05 5.38
N SER A 52 -17.34 -0.17 4.89
CA SER A 52 -16.41 0.92 4.50
C SER A 52 -16.00 0.90 3.02
N GLY A 53 -16.28 -0.19 2.31
CA GLY A 53 -15.72 -0.48 0.99
C GLY A 53 -14.28 -1.00 1.03
N PHE A 54 -13.69 -1.17 2.22
CA PHE A 54 -12.44 -1.88 2.45
C PHE A 54 -12.73 -3.16 3.23
N HIS A 55 -12.30 -4.29 2.71
CA HIS A 55 -12.72 -5.60 3.20
C HIS A 55 -11.53 -6.55 3.32
N ASP A 56 -11.38 -7.16 4.49
CA ASP A 56 -10.51 -8.30 4.72
C ASP A 56 -11.33 -9.41 5.40
N PRO A 57 -11.60 -10.55 4.73
CA PRO A 57 -12.43 -11.61 5.28
C PRO A 57 -11.79 -12.31 6.48
N ARG A 58 -10.49 -12.09 6.74
CA ARG A 58 -9.73 -12.79 7.77
C ARG A 58 -9.80 -12.07 9.12
N HIS A 59 -9.89 -10.73 9.13
CA HIS A 59 -9.85 -9.94 10.36
C HIS A 59 -10.23 -8.47 10.12
N HIS A 60 -10.70 -7.79 11.18
CA HIS A 60 -10.78 -6.33 11.20
C HIS A 60 -9.38 -5.74 11.36
N ALA A 61 -8.98 -4.84 10.46
CA ALA A 61 -7.69 -4.15 10.50
C ALA A 61 -7.84 -2.64 10.33
N VAL A 62 -7.15 -1.88 11.18
CA VAL A 62 -6.95 -0.44 11.00
C VAL A 62 -5.54 -0.23 10.45
N SER A 63 -5.45 0.24 9.21
CA SER A 63 -4.19 0.43 8.49
C SER A 63 -3.87 1.90 8.34
N LEU A 64 -2.64 2.27 8.66
CA LEU A 64 -2.08 3.60 8.41
C LEU A 64 -1.43 3.57 7.02
N ALA A 65 -1.99 4.31 6.06
CA ALA A 65 -1.51 4.28 4.68
C ALA A 65 -0.57 5.45 4.39
N PHE A 66 0.57 5.13 3.75
CA PHE A 66 1.61 6.09 3.40
C PHE A 66 1.93 6.00 1.91
N VAL A 67 2.30 7.13 1.31
CA VAL A 67 2.99 7.15 0.02
C VAL A 67 4.49 7.18 0.32
N VAL A 68 5.21 6.14 -0.10
CA VAL A 68 6.64 6.01 0.15
C VAL A 68 7.37 6.00 -1.19
N PRO A 69 8.12 7.07 -1.53
CA PRO A 69 9.02 7.05 -2.67
C PRO A 69 10.11 6.00 -2.49
N VAL A 70 10.46 5.31 -3.56
CA VAL A 70 11.59 4.38 -3.61
C VAL A 70 12.52 4.82 -4.73
N SER A 71 13.83 4.82 -4.45
CA SER A 71 14.84 5.36 -5.37
C SER A 71 15.80 4.32 -5.91
N GLY A 72 15.71 3.08 -5.42
CA GLY A 72 16.59 1.99 -5.81
C GLY A 72 15.87 0.90 -6.61
N ASP A 73 16.62 -0.15 -6.91
CA ASP A 73 16.13 -1.27 -7.71
C ASP A 73 15.20 -2.15 -6.89
N CYS A 74 13.93 -2.19 -7.31
CA CYS A 74 12.92 -3.04 -6.69
C CYS A 74 12.86 -4.39 -7.41
N GLN A 75 12.89 -5.47 -6.64
CA GLN A 75 12.76 -6.83 -7.15
C GLN A 75 11.60 -7.52 -6.41
N PRO A 76 10.65 -8.15 -7.12
CA PRO A 76 9.57 -8.88 -6.48
C PRO A 76 10.16 -10.01 -5.63
N SER A 77 9.77 -10.06 -4.36
CA SER A 77 10.27 -11.03 -3.40
C SER A 77 9.15 -11.92 -2.86
N GLN A 78 9.54 -13.16 -2.53
CA GLN A 78 8.82 -14.28 -1.87
C GLN A 78 7.41 -14.63 -2.38
N GLN A 79 6.47 -13.68 -2.44
CA GLN A 79 5.06 -13.92 -2.77
C GLN A 79 4.55 -13.05 -3.94
N ALA A 80 5.28 -12.00 -4.34
CA ALA A 80 4.92 -11.23 -5.53
C ALA A 80 5.39 -11.97 -6.78
N LEU A 81 4.47 -12.26 -7.70
CA LEU A 81 4.78 -12.89 -8.99
C LEU A 81 5.52 -11.93 -9.92
N ASP A 82 5.15 -10.65 -9.89
CA ASP A 82 5.70 -9.61 -10.75
C ASP A 82 5.57 -8.23 -10.07
N LEU A 83 6.43 -7.29 -10.47
CA LEU A 83 6.41 -5.90 -10.06
C LEU A 83 6.43 -5.01 -11.31
N GLY A 84 5.34 -4.27 -11.54
CA GLY A 84 5.23 -3.31 -12.63
C GLY A 84 5.22 -1.87 -12.15
N TRP A 85 5.87 -0.99 -12.91
CA TRP A 85 5.78 0.46 -12.76
C TRP A 85 4.70 1.02 -13.67
N TYR A 86 3.76 1.78 -13.08
CA TYR A 86 2.61 2.33 -13.78
C TYR A 86 2.53 3.84 -13.56
N THR A 87 2.17 4.56 -14.62
CA THR A 87 1.77 5.98 -14.51
C THR A 87 0.44 6.11 -13.75
N PRO A 88 0.10 7.29 -13.19
CA PRO A 88 -1.20 7.50 -12.53
C PRO A 88 -2.42 7.12 -13.37
N ALA A 89 -2.38 7.39 -14.69
CA ALA A 89 -3.45 7.02 -15.62
C ALA A 89 -3.57 5.50 -15.80
N GLN A 90 -2.44 4.79 -15.93
CA GLN A 90 -2.45 3.32 -16.00
C GLN A 90 -2.90 2.69 -14.68
N ALA A 91 -2.44 3.23 -13.54
CA ALA A 91 -2.79 2.74 -12.21
C ALA A 91 -4.29 2.92 -11.86
N THR A 92 -5.00 3.79 -12.59
CA THR A 92 -6.44 4.06 -12.39
C THR A 92 -7.32 3.52 -13.53
N SER A 93 -6.74 2.78 -14.48
CA SER A 93 -7.47 2.19 -15.60
C SER A 93 -8.48 1.14 -15.14
N SER A 94 -9.50 0.87 -15.96
CA SER A 94 -10.51 -0.17 -15.68
C SER A 94 -9.88 -1.54 -15.45
N GLU A 95 -8.86 -1.85 -16.24
CA GLU A 95 -8.13 -3.12 -16.22
C GLU A 95 -7.34 -3.26 -14.92
N MET A 96 -6.62 -2.21 -14.50
CA MET A 96 -5.90 -2.24 -13.22
C MET A 96 -6.88 -2.40 -12.05
N ARG A 97 -8.02 -1.72 -12.10
CA ARG A 97 -9.02 -1.77 -11.03
C ARG A 97 -9.62 -3.16 -10.85
N SER A 98 -9.83 -3.93 -11.93
CA SER A 98 -10.39 -5.29 -11.82
C SER A 98 -9.42 -6.29 -11.18
N GLU A 99 -8.11 -6.05 -11.26
CA GLU A 99 -7.08 -6.89 -10.65
C GLU A 99 -6.88 -6.62 -9.14
N MET A 100 -7.50 -5.55 -8.63
CA MET A 100 -7.36 -5.12 -7.24
C MET A 100 -8.54 -5.61 -6.40
N THR A 101 -8.23 -6.18 -5.24
CA THR A 101 -9.22 -6.73 -4.30
C THR A 101 -9.23 -5.94 -2.99
N GLY A 102 -10.25 -6.15 -2.16
CA GLY A 102 -10.31 -5.58 -0.80
C GLY A 102 -10.45 -4.05 -0.73
N GLY A 103 -10.81 -3.40 -1.84
CA GLY A 103 -10.89 -1.94 -1.94
C GLY A 103 -9.54 -1.25 -2.22
N HIS A 104 -8.49 -2.00 -2.58
CA HIS A 104 -7.18 -1.41 -2.86
C HIS A 104 -7.19 -0.44 -4.05
N ASP A 105 -8.10 -0.58 -5.01
CA ASP A 105 -8.26 0.39 -6.11
C ASP A 105 -8.64 1.77 -5.58
N ARG A 106 -9.56 1.83 -4.62
CA ARG A 106 -9.93 3.06 -3.92
C ARG A 106 -8.74 3.62 -3.14
N LEU A 107 -7.96 2.76 -2.49
CA LEU A 107 -6.77 3.18 -1.75
C LEU A 107 -5.73 3.84 -2.66
N VAL A 108 -5.45 3.27 -3.83
CA VAL A 108 -4.52 3.85 -4.81
C VAL A 108 -5.04 5.21 -5.31
N ARG A 109 -6.34 5.36 -5.56
CA ARG A 109 -6.91 6.67 -5.94
C ARG A 109 -6.76 7.71 -4.83
N LEU A 110 -6.96 7.33 -3.56
CA LEU A 110 -6.73 8.22 -2.42
C LEU A 110 -5.25 8.61 -2.31
N ALA A 111 -4.33 7.66 -2.53
CA ALA A 111 -2.90 7.92 -2.53
C ALA A 111 -2.52 8.94 -3.62
N LEU A 112 -2.97 8.72 -4.86
CA LEU A 112 -2.72 9.65 -5.97
C LEU A 112 -3.34 11.03 -5.73
N ALA A 113 -4.53 11.09 -5.11
CA ALA A 113 -5.15 12.36 -4.73
C ALA A 113 -4.31 13.09 -3.66
N SER A 114 -3.79 12.36 -2.68
CA SER A 114 -2.99 12.95 -1.58
C SER A 114 -1.70 13.61 -2.05
N VAL A 115 -1.13 13.13 -3.15
CA VAL A 115 0.07 13.69 -3.79
C VAL A 115 -0.25 14.55 -5.01
N GLY A 116 -1.53 14.86 -5.28
CA GLY A 116 -1.94 15.82 -6.30
C GLY A 116 -1.80 15.34 -7.74
N VAL A 117 -1.78 14.02 -8.00
CA VAL A 117 -1.60 13.43 -9.34
C VAL A 117 -2.73 12.47 -9.75
N LEU A 118 -3.88 12.54 -9.07
CA LEU A 118 -5.05 11.78 -9.51
C LEU A 118 -5.55 12.34 -10.87
N PRO A 119 -5.63 11.51 -11.93
CA PRO A 119 -6.12 11.93 -13.24
C PRO A 119 -7.61 12.29 -13.27
#